data_AF-A0A382B739-F1
#
_entry.id   AF-A0A382B739-F1
#
_cell.length_a   1.000
_cell.length_b   1.000
_cell.length_c   1.000
_cell.angle_alpha   90.00
_cell.angle_beta   90.00
_cell.angle_gamma   90.00
#
_symmetry.space_group_name_H-M   'P 1'
#
loop_
_entity.id
_entity.type
_entity.pdbx_description
1 polymer ?
#
loop_
_entity_poly.entity_id
_entity_poly.type
_entity_poly.pdbx_seq_one_letter_code
_entity_poly.pdbx_strand_id
1 'polypeptide(L)'
;MKNLNFIAEELFNKIRGRFPSITIGNEKGEVTNEPKEARFFDFGFKEGERELGKVSITLSNESVSIMYNNDFVTNEDSLTKNSWYSFLKEIRVFAKKRMLNFDTRDITKNNLDKRDYKFLATNRPEDITMESKMYGTTRTSYQNIGNARIAIRHSQPVNQELAAGRTQNVNALYIESKEGERFKYPYKHLNGARAMAMHVSEGGKPFDEFGEHIVSLSEELSNLKKFKRYMNRNAVMAESLAEYVGIVNERIQTVKKTIEGLQKEAVYKTMSENFEKVTLEEVPEDVAENWIDQLTIRQFNEELKDVFPYIYRLIAEHTKAEELNFEDLVNPELDTDSQTKTEKVNRAEESFASELEKMMGQFSEEPTDDVVIKKSELPFTEVILSHYDRETGSFPKGETAVLTTIEKDFGDKYIVPSKQFIERLNQTFENFNSFNDLEDEVDLTQEFPTYDQVMGEFNSEVEYNQIVDGFNQDTEFDRIRELAGLDSKKKTS
;
A
#
# COMPACT_ATOMS: atom_id res chain seq x y z
N MET A 1 -12.09 23.45 34.36
CA MET A 1 -12.85 23.30 33.09
C MET A 1 -12.47 24.46 32.18
N LYS A 2 -12.08 24.19 30.93
CA LYS A 2 -11.80 25.25 29.94
C LYS A 2 -13.13 25.96 29.64
N ASN A 3 -13.18 27.28 29.76
CA ASN A 3 -14.39 28.03 29.41
C ASN A 3 -14.45 28.20 27.88
N LEU A 4 -15.03 27.20 27.21
CA LEU A 4 -15.16 27.20 25.74
C LEU A 4 -15.87 28.44 25.20
N ASN A 5 -16.85 28.96 25.93
CA ASN A 5 -17.64 30.09 25.47
C ASN A 5 -16.81 31.37 25.44
N PHE A 6 -15.92 31.55 26.43
CA PHE A 6 -14.96 32.65 26.43
C PHE A 6 -13.92 32.51 25.33
N ILE A 7 -13.43 31.28 25.09
CA ILE A 7 -12.46 31.01 24.01
C ILE A 7 -13.09 31.26 22.64
N ALA A 8 -14.35 30.88 22.44
CA ALA A 8 -15.11 31.12 21.22
C ALA A 8 -15.28 32.62 20.94
N GLU A 9 -15.60 33.41 21.96
CA GLU A 9 -15.73 34.86 21.87
C GLU A 9 -14.40 35.56 21.55
N GLU A 10 -13.30 35.16 22.19
CA GLU A 10 -11.95 35.67 21.87
C GLU A 10 -11.52 35.31 20.44
N LEU A 11 -11.77 34.07 20.02
CA LEU A 11 -11.45 33.60 18.68
C LEU A 11 -12.25 34.37 17.63
N PHE A 12 -13.54 34.57 17.86
CA PHE A 12 -14.41 35.38 17.01
C PHE A 12 -13.88 36.80 16.83
N ASN A 13 -13.54 37.49 17.93
CA ASN A 13 -13.04 38.85 17.89
C ASN A 13 -11.71 38.94 17.12
N LYS A 14 -10.85 37.92 17.26
CA LYS A 14 -9.57 37.84 16.55
C LYS A 14 -9.74 37.63 15.04
N ILE A 15 -10.68 36.79 14.62
CA ILE A 15 -10.97 36.53 13.20
C ILE A 15 -11.68 37.74 12.58
N ARG A 16 -12.70 38.30 13.25
CA ARG A 16 -13.48 39.45 12.79
C ARG A 16 -12.62 40.69 12.55
N GLY A 17 -11.56 40.87 13.34
CA GLY A 17 -10.61 41.97 13.16
C GLY A 17 -9.87 41.94 11.81
N ARG A 18 -9.71 40.76 11.20
CA ARG A 18 -9.02 40.56 9.91
C ARG A 18 -9.98 40.28 8.75
N PHE A 19 -11.11 39.60 9.03
CA PHE A 19 -12.08 39.18 8.03
C PHE A 19 -13.49 39.68 8.44
N PRO A 20 -14.05 40.70 7.75
CA PRO A 20 -15.31 41.32 8.15
C PRO A 20 -16.55 40.45 7.88
N SER A 21 -16.45 39.49 6.95
CA SER A 21 -17.52 38.54 6.62
C SER A 21 -17.17 37.18 7.22
N ILE A 22 -17.74 36.91 8.39
CA ILE A 22 -17.60 35.65 9.12
C ILE A 22 -18.98 35.07 9.41
N THR A 23 -19.17 33.79 9.12
CA THR A 23 -20.36 33.01 9.50
C THR A 23 -19.98 32.10 10.66
N ILE A 24 -20.79 32.09 11.71
CA ILE A 24 -20.55 31.27 12.90
C ILE A 24 -21.65 30.24 13.10
N GLY A 25 -21.29 29.06 13.58
CA GLY A 25 -22.22 27.96 13.84
C GLY A 25 -22.07 27.36 15.22
N ASN A 26 -23.16 26.87 15.79
CA ASN A 26 -23.18 26.19 17.11
C ASN A 26 -22.74 24.71 17.01
N GLU A 27 -22.72 24.00 18.15
CA GLU A 27 -22.33 22.57 18.22
C GLU A 27 -23.21 21.65 17.34
N LYS A 28 -24.45 22.05 17.05
CA LYS A 28 -25.38 21.31 16.19
C LYS A 28 -25.20 21.61 14.69
N GLY A 29 -24.25 22.48 14.32
CA GLY A 29 -24.01 22.90 12.95
C GLY A 29 -25.06 23.87 12.40
N GLU A 30 -25.75 24.59 13.28
CA GLU A 30 -26.70 25.64 12.90
C GLU A 30 -26.04 27.01 12.99
N VAL A 31 -26.26 27.85 11.96
CA VAL A 31 -25.76 29.23 11.93
C VAL A 31 -26.39 30.01 13.08
N THR A 32 -25.55 30.61 13.91
CA THR A 32 -25.97 31.42 15.06
C THR A 32 -25.43 32.84 14.93
N ASN A 33 -26.02 33.79 15.66
CA ASN A 33 -25.50 35.15 15.78
C ASN A 33 -24.79 35.38 17.12
N GLU A 34 -24.71 34.35 17.97
CA GLU A 34 -24.11 34.44 19.30
C GLU A 34 -22.66 33.93 19.30
N PRO A 35 -21.65 34.81 19.48
CA PRO A 35 -20.24 34.40 19.44
C PRO A 35 -19.83 33.41 20.54
N LYS A 36 -20.54 33.40 21.66
CA LYS A 36 -20.25 32.54 22.82
C LYS A 36 -20.55 31.07 22.55
N GLU A 37 -21.56 30.80 21.73
CA GLU A 37 -21.98 29.45 21.37
C GLU A 37 -21.28 28.93 20.11
N ALA A 38 -20.45 29.76 19.47
CA ALA A 38 -19.76 29.40 18.24
C ALA A 38 -18.78 28.24 18.45
N ARG A 39 -18.87 27.25 17.58
CA ARG A 39 -17.97 26.09 17.44
C ARG A 39 -17.38 26.01 16.03
N PHE A 40 -18.07 26.59 15.05
CA PHE A 40 -17.62 26.70 13.67
C PHE A 40 -17.48 28.18 13.30
N PHE A 41 -16.42 28.51 12.57
CA PHE A 41 -16.13 29.85 12.08
C PHE A 41 -15.72 29.74 10.61
N ASP A 42 -16.56 30.19 9.70
CA ASP A 42 -16.25 30.19 8.27
C ASP A 42 -16.10 31.60 7.76
N PHE A 43 -15.06 31.83 6.97
CA PHE A 43 -14.78 33.12 6.37
C PHE A 43 -14.00 32.93 5.07
N GLY A 44 -14.13 33.88 4.16
CA GLY A 44 -13.26 33.98 3.00
C GLY A 44 -11.92 34.60 3.40
N PHE A 45 -10.82 33.91 3.14
CA PHE A 45 -9.48 34.48 3.27
C PHE A 45 -9.24 35.44 2.10
N LYS A 46 -9.09 36.73 2.42
CA LYS A 46 -8.89 37.81 1.46
C LYS A 46 -7.53 38.47 1.68
N GLU A 47 -6.83 38.76 0.59
CA GLU A 47 -5.60 39.56 0.57
C GLU A 47 -5.87 40.77 -0.34
N GLY A 48 -6.03 41.96 0.25
CA GLY A 48 -6.47 43.16 -0.48
C GLY A 48 -7.92 43.03 -0.99
N GLU A 49 -8.14 43.24 -2.30
CA GLU A 49 -9.45 43.10 -2.94
C GLU A 49 -9.75 41.66 -3.45
N ARG A 50 -8.78 40.74 -3.38
CA ARG A 50 -8.94 39.37 -3.92
C ARG A 50 -9.32 38.37 -2.84
N GLU A 51 -10.35 37.59 -3.10
CA GLU A 51 -10.77 36.45 -2.29
C GLU A 51 -10.06 35.18 -2.78
N LEU A 52 -9.19 34.62 -1.93
CA LEU A 52 -8.29 33.52 -2.30
C LEU A 52 -8.93 32.16 -2.05
N GLY A 53 -9.70 32.02 -0.96
CA GLY A 53 -10.37 30.76 -0.64
C GLY A 53 -11.18 30.84 0.64
N LYS A 54 -12.07 29.87 0.86
CA LYS A 54 -12.83 29.76 2.11
C LYS A 54 -12.03 28.95 3.13
N VAL A 55 -12.02 29.44 4.37
CA VAL A 55 -11.37 28.80 5.51
C VAL A 55 -12.41 28.54 6.58
N SER A 56 -12.43 27.32 7.12
CA SER A 56 -13.30 26.93 8.22
C SER A 56 -12.46 26.59 9.44
N ILE A 57 -12.77 27.16 10.60
CA ILE A 57 -12.12 26.86 11.87
C ILE A 57 -13.14 26.18 12.79
N THR A 58 -12.75 25.04 13.34
CA THR A 58 -13.55 24.31 14.32
C THR A 58 -12.90 24.37 15.69
N LEU A 59 -13.71 24.65 16.71
CA LEU A 59 -13.29 24.77 18.10
C LEU A 59 -13.92 23.64 18.93
N SER A 60 -13.07 22.84 19.56
CA SER A 60 -13.45 21.77 20.49
C SER A 60 -12.81 21.96 21.87
N ASN A 61 -13.18 21.11 22.84
CA ASN A 61 -12.58 21.12 24.19
C ASN A 61 -11.06 20.85 24.18
N GLU A 62 -10.58 20.15 23.15
CA GLU A 62 -9.23 19.61 23.09
C GLU A 62 -8.39 20.25 22.00
N SER A 63 -9.00 20.63 20.87
CA SER A 63 -8.29 21.15 19.70
C SER A 63 -9.01 22.31 19.01
N VAL A 64 -8.20 23.15 18.35
CA VAL A 64 -8.60 24.08 17.29
C VAL A 64 -8.12 23.48 15.99
N SER A 65 -9.03 23.18 15.06
CA SER A 65 -8.63 22.69 13.74
C SER A 65 -9.03 23.66 12.64
N ILE A 66 -8.08 23.94 11.74
CA ILE A 66 -8.28 24.80 10.57
C ILE A 66 -8.41 23.90 9.35
N MET A 67 -9.48 24.09 8.60
CA MET A 67 -9.73 23.42 7.35
C MET A 67 -9.68 24.42 6.19
N TYR A 68 -8.89 24.11 5.17
CA TYR A 68 -8.67 24.98 4.01
C TYR A 68 -8.36 24.13 2.76
N ASN A 69 -8.55 24.66 1.56
CA ASN A 69 -8.13 24.00 0.32
C ASN A 69 -6.68 24.41 -0.03
N ASN A 70 -5.79 23.45 -0.27
CA ASN A 70 -4.41 23.73 -0.67
C ASN A 70 -4.27 24.46 -2.02
N ASP A 71 -5.29 24.41 -2.88
CA ASP A 71 -5.29 25.03 -4.21
C ASP A 71 -5.04 26.55 -4.18
N PHE A 72 -5.45 27.26 -3.11
CA PHE A 72 -5.20 28.70 -3.01
C PHE A 72 -3.83 29.07 -2.44
N VAL A 73 -3.03 28.10 -1.99
CA VAL A 73 -1.71 28.36 -1.39
C VAL A 73 -0.57 27.98 -2.34
N THR A 74 -0.75 26.95 -3.17
CA THR A 74 0.34 26.38 -3.99
C THR A 74 0.78 27.30 -5.14
N ASN A 75 -0.18 27.92 -5.84
CA ASN A 75 0.06 28.72 -7.05
C ASN A 75 0.20 30.23 -6.84
N GLU A 76 0.13 30.71 -5.59
CA GLU A 76 0.15 32.14 -5.26
C GLU A 76 1.55 32.72 -5.01
N ASP A 77 1.64 34.05 -5.06
CA ASP A 77 2.85 34.83 -4.81
C ASP A 77 3.41 34.63 -3.39
N SER A 78 4.73 34.80 -3.23
CA SER A 78 5.44 34.63 -1.96
C SER A 78 4.89 35.52 -0.82
N LEU A 79 4.33 36.69 -1.14
CA LEU A 79 3.72 37.60 -0.16
C LEU A 79 2.43 37.01 0.42
N THR A 80 1.56 36.48 -0.42
CA THR A 80 0.30 35.81 -0.03
C THR A 80 0.57 34.56 0.80
N LYS A 81 1.56 33.76 0.41
CA LYS A 81 2.03 32.60 1.18
C LYS A 81 2.48 33.01 2.58
N ASN A 82 3.26 34.08 2.70
CA ASN A 82 3.72 34.59 4.00
C ASN A 82 2.56 35.10 4.87
N SER A 83 1.57 35.78 4.29
CA SER A 83 0.37 36.24 4.99
C SER A 83 -0.45 35.08 5.56
N TRP A 84 -0.60 34.00 4.78
CA TRP A 84 -1.25 32.76 5.20
C TRP A 84 -0.49 32.04 6.33
N TYR A 85 0.82 31.84 6.18
CA TYR A 85 1.62 31.19 7.22
C TYR A 85 1.67 32.01 8.52
N SER A 86 1.68 33.34 8.42
CA SER A 86 1.55 34.23 9.57
C SER A 86 0.22 34.03 10.30
N PHE A 87 -0.89 33.95 9.53
CA PHE A 87 -2.21 33.64 10.08
C PHE A 87 -2.24 32.27 10.79
N LEU A 88 -1.71 31.21 10.18
CA LEU A 88 -1.63 29.88 10.82
C LEU A 88 -0.80 29.91 12.10
N LYS A 89 0.34 30.62 12.10
CA LYS A 89 1.19 30.79 13.28
C LYS A 89 0.45 31.50 14.41
N GLU A 90 -0.33 32.51 14.09
CA GLU A 90 -1.14 33.25 15.05
C GLU A 90 -2.22 32.39 15.71
N ILE A 91 -2.96 31.58 14.94
CA ILE A 91 -3.98 30.67 15.50
C ILE A 91 -3.32 29.55 16.32
N ARG A 92 -2.16 29.05 15.88
CA ARG A 92 -1.37 28.09 16.67
C ARG A 92 -0.96 28.68 18.03
N VAL A 93 -0.50 29.93 18.07
CA VAL A 93 -0.15 30.62 19.33
C VAL A 93 -1.38 30.80 20.21
N PHE A 94 -2.53 31.15 19.62
CA PHE A 94 -3.81 31.25 20.32
C PHE A 94 -4.20 29.91 20.97
N ALA A 95 -4.17 28.81 20.22
CA ALA A 95 -4.46 27.47 20.72
C ALA A 95 -3.51 27.06 21.86
N LYS A 96 -2.21 27.26 21.68
CA LYS A 96 -1.18 26.94 22.69
C LYS A 96 -1.39 27.71 23.99
N LYS A 97 -1.74 29.01 23.92
CA LYS A 97 -2.06 29.85 25.10
C LYS A 97 -3.30 29.38 25.87
N ARG A 98 -4.15 28.55 25.27
CA ARG A 98 -5.39 28.00 25.86
C ARG A 98 -5.29 26.49 26.12
N MET A 99 -4.08 25.92 26.01
CA MET A 99 -3.80 24.48 26.13
C MET A 99 -4.67 23.62 25.19
N LEU A 100 -4.92 24.12 23.98
CA LEU A 100 -5.61 23.39 22.91
C LEU A 100 -4.58 22.89 21.90
N ASN A 101 -4.81 21.69 21.37
CA ASN A 101 -4.07 21.16 20.23
C ASN A 101 -4.40 21.97 18.97
N PHE A 102 -3.45 22.08 18.05
CA PHE A 102 -3.62 22.84 16.82
C PHE A 102 -3.41 21.91 15.63
N ASP A 103 -4.47 21.72 14.84
CA ASP A 103 -4.46 20.84 13.68
C ASP A 103 -4.80 21.63 12.41
N THR A 104 -4.14 21.29 11.30
CA THR A 104 -4.46 21.80 9.96
C THR A 104 -4.91 20.64 9.09
N ARG A 105 -6.04 20.79 8.40
CA ARG A 105 -6.59 19.78 7.50
C ARG A 105 -6.83 20.39 6.12
N ASP A 106 -6.40 19.67 5.10
CA ASP A 106 -6.68 20.00 3.72
C ASP A 106 -8.05 19.46 3.32
N ILE A 107 -8.89 20.28 2.71
CA ILE A 107 -10.16 19.85 2.11
C ILE A 107 -10.08 20.06 0.60
N THR A 108 -10.34 19.00 -0.15
CA THR A 108 -10.46 19.01 -1.61
C THR A 108 -11.77 19.64 -2.13
N LYS A 109 -12.60 20.24 -1.27
CA LYS A 109 -13.91 20.81 -1.62
C LYS A 109 -14.02 22.28 -1.18
N ASN A 110 -14.38 23.16 -2.13
CA ASN A 110 -14.44 24.62 -1.95
C ASN A 110 -15.67 25.14 -1.18
N ASN A 111 -16.67 24.30 -0.87
CA ASN A 111 -17.86 24.73 -0.15
C ASN A 111 -18.35 23.59 0.75
N LEU A 112 -18.31 23.80 2.07
CA LEU A 112 -18.98 22.91 3.03
C LEU A 112 -20.42 23.38 3.18
N ASP A 113 -21.39 22.54 2.82
CA ASP A 113 -22.80 22.81 3.04
C ASP A 113 -23.23 22.39 4.46
N LYS A 114 -24.41 22.83 4.92
CA LYS A 114 -25.02 22.42 6.21
C LYS A 114 -25.05 20.89 6.41
N ARG A 115 -25.05 20.12 5.32
CA ARG A 115 -24.96 18.64 5.32
C ARG A 115 -23.55 18.14 5.62
N ASP A 116 -22.52 18.84 5.17
CA ASP A 116 -21.12 18.50 5.43
C ASP A 116 -20.73 18.79 6.88
N TYR A 117 -21.31 19.83 7.51
CA TYR A 117 -21.17 20.05 8.96
C TYR A 117 -21.79 18.93 9.79
N LYS A 118 -22.95 18.40 9.39
CA LYS A 118 -23.52 17.20 10.02
C LYS A 118 -22.58 16.00 9.83
N PHE A 119 -22.03 15.84 8.63
CA PHE A 119 -21.10 14.76 8.33
C PHE A 119 -19.79 14.87 9.13
N LEU A 120 -19.26 16.07 9.36
CA LEU A 120 -18.06 16.31 10.18
C LEU A 120 -18.34 16.26 11.69
N ALA A 121 -19.54 16.65 12.13
CA ALA A 121 -19.96 16.56 13.52
C ALA A 121 -20.24 15.09 13.92
N THR A 122 -20.80 14.29 13.00
CA THR A 122 -21.00 12.85 13.16
C THR A 122 -19.70 12.08 12.96
N ASN A 123 -18.86 12.45 11.98
CA ASN A 123 -17.57 11.80 11.73
C ASN A 123 -16.41 12.61 12.32
N ARG A 124 -16.44 12.83 13.64
CA ARG A 124 -15.19 13.08 14.37
C ARG A 124 -14.23 11.90 14.08
N PRO A 125 -12.91 12.07 14.12
CA PRO A 125 -11.97 10.93 13.98
C PRO A 125 -12.17 9.80 15.01
N GLU A 126 -13.06 9.99 15.98
CA GLU A 126 -13.54 8.96 16.90
C GLU A 126 -14.64 8.05 16.31
N ASP A 127 -15.39 8.52 15.30
CA ASP A 127 -16.58 7.87 14.73
C ASP A 127 -16.38 7.40 13.27
N ILE A 128 -15.12 7.26 12.84
CA ILE A 128 -14.82 6.32 11.74
C ILE A 128 -15.13 4.95 12.31
N THR A 129 -16.34 4.44 12.02
CA THR A 129 -16.84 3.08 12.30
C THR A 129 -15.75 2.21 12.91
N MET A 130 -15.64 2.25 14.25
CA MET A 130 -14.61 1.51 14.97
C MET A 130 -14.84 0.03 14.67
N GLU A 131 -14.11 -0.51 13.69
CA GLU A 131 -13.63 -1.87 13.83
C GLU A 131 -13.04 -1.93 15.24
N SER A 132 -13.57 -2.83 16.07
CA SER A 132 -13.28 -2.82 17.50
C SER A 132 -11.77 -2.72 17.72
N LYS A 133 -11.35 -1.70 18.48
CA LYS A 133 -9.91 -1.46 18.75
C LYS A 133 -9.30 -2.76 19.27
N MET A 134 -8.24 -3.22 18.61
CA MET A 134 -7.57 -4.46 18.99
C MET A 134 -6.91 -4.26 20.36
N TYR A 135 -7.16 -5.16 21.30
CA TYR A 135 -6.64 -5.08 22.67
C TYR A 135 -5.99 -6.39 23.09
N GLY A 136 -5.33 -6.44 24.24
CA GLY A 136 -4.70 -7.66 24.75
C GLY A 136 -3.27 -7.44 25.25
N THR A 137 -2.50 -8.51 25.31
CA THR A 137 -1.14 -8.54 25.87
C THR A 137 -0.07 -8.40 24.78
N THR A 138 1.20 -8.46 25.20
CA THR A 138 2.38 -8.38 24.32
C THR A 138 2.42 -9.47 23.24
N ARG A 139 1.88 -10.67 23.47
CA ARG A 139 1.92 -11.80 22.51
C ARG A 139 0.55 -12.25 22.01
N THR A 140 -0.54 -11.73 22.59
CA THR A 140 -1.90 -12.08 22.17
C THR A 140 -2.77 -10.84 22.06
N SER A 141 -3.40 -10.66 20.91
CA SER A 141 -4.39 -9.60 20.68
C SER A 141 -5.78 -10.21 20.50
N TYR A 142 -6.80 -9.41 20.80
CA TYR A 142 -8.20 -9.75 20.69
C TYR A 142 -8.91 -8.65 19.91
N GLN A 143 -9.88 -9.05 19.10
CA GLN A 143 -10.75 -8.15 18.35
C GLN A 143 -12.19 -8.70 18.43
N ASN A 144 -13.15 -7.86 18.80
CA ASN A 144 -14.56 -8.27 18.93
C ASN A 144 -15.31 -7.94 17.63
N ILE A 145 -16.03 -8.90 17.08
CA ILE A 145 -16.79 -8.74 15.83
C ILE A 145 -18.20 -9.25 16.12
N GLY A 146 -19.13 -8.32 16.32
CA GLY A 146 -20.49 -8.64 16.76
C GLY A 146 -20.47 -9.48 18.06
N ASN A 147 -21.07 -10.67 17.99
CA ASN A 147 -21.13 -11.65 19.08
C ASN A 147 -19.92 -12.59 19.17
N ALA A 148 -19.01 -12.57 18.21
CA ALA A 148 -17.81 -13.41 18.17
C ALA A 148 -16.56 -12.59 18.50
N ARG A 149 -15.47 -13.26 18.85
CA ARG A 149 -14.17 -12.60 19.03
C ARG A 149 -13.06 -13.35 18.31
N ILE A 150 -12.08 -12.60 17.81
CA ILE A 150 -10.86 -13.14 17.23
C ILE A 150 -9.76 -13.01 18.26
N ALA A 151 -9.09 -14.13 18.55
CA ALA A 151 -7.86 -14.17 19.32
C ALA A 151 -6.68 -14.40 18.37
N ILE A 152 -5.77 -13.44 18.33
CA ILE A 152 -4.58 -13.41 17.48
C ILE A 152 -3.38 -13.73 18.35
N ARG A 153 -2.59 -14.73 17.97
CA ARG A 153 -1.28 -15.00 18.56
C ARG A 153 -0.20 -14.42 17.66
N HIS A 154 0.68 -13.61 18.23
CA HIS A 154 1.82 -13.03 17.53
C HIS A 154 3.06 -13.91 17.66
N SER A 155 3.93 -13.91 16.64
CA SER A 155 5.25 -14.55 16.69
C SER A 155 6.26 -13.70 17.48
N GLN A 156 6.18 -12.38 17.33
CA GLN A 156 7.01 -11.40 18.03
C GLN A 156 6.18 -10.55 19.00
N PRO A 157 6.82 -9.92 20.00
CA PRO A 157 6.17 -8.90 20.83
C PRO A 157 5.50 -7.81 19.99
N VAL A 158 4.27 -7.47 20.33
CA VAL A 158 3.52 -6.37 19.69
C VAL A 158 4.20 -5.04 20.01
N ASN A 159 4.51 -4.26 18.99
CA ASN A 159 4.93 -2.87 19.15
C ASN A 159 3.70 -2.01 19.48
N GLN A 160 3.68 -1.39 20.66
CA GLN A 160 2.53 -0.59 21.13
C GLN A 160 2.57 0.86 20.67
N GLU A 161 3.71 1.35 20.16
CA GLU A 161 3.86 2.72 19.68
C GLU A 161 3.22 2.90 18.30
N LEU A 162 3.23 1.84 17.49
CA LEU A 162 2.60 1.81 16.17
C LEU A 162 1.11 1.48 16.30
N ALA A 163 0.25 2.31 15.71
CA ALA A 163 -1.19 2.06 15.64
C ALA A 163 -1.52 0.70 14.98
N ALA A 164 -0.68 0.26 14.03
CA ALA A 164 -0.81 -1.03 13.34
C ALA A 164 0.02 -2.17 13.97
N GLY A 165 0.64 -1.97 15.14
CA GLY A 165 1.53 -2.97 15.72
C GLY A 165 0.84 -4.31 16.04
N ARG A 166 -0.48 -4.27 16.31
CA ARG A 166 -1.30 -5.47 16.60
C ARG A 166 -1.80 -6.21 15.35
N THR A 167 -1.58 -5.71 14.14
CA THR A 167 -1.92 -6.44 12.90
C THR A 167 -0.72 -7.17 12.30
N GLN A 168 0.49 -6.91 12.81
CA GLN A 168 1.73 -7.48 12.32
C GLN A 168 2.07 -8.81 13.01
N ASN A 169 3.02 -9.54 12.40
CA ASN A 169 3.63 -10.75 12.98
C ASN A 169 2.62 -11.80 13.46
N VAL A 170 1.57 -12.03 12.67
CA VAL A 170 0.53 -13.01 13.00
C VAL A 170 1.08 -14.42 12.88
N ASN A 171 1.07 -15.17 13.99
CA ASN A 171 1.48 -16.57 14.02
C ASN A 171 0.28 -17.52 13.86
N ALA A 172 -0.79 -17.30 14.63
CA ALA A 172 -1.99 -18.11 14.56
C ALA A 172 -3.23 -17.28 14.89
N LEU A 173 -4.33 -17.59 14.22
CA LEU A 173 -5.62 -16.93 14.36
C LEU A 173 -6.61 -17.93 14.94
N TYR A 174 -7.37 -17.48 15.93
CA TYR A 174 -8.43 -18.26 16.55
C TYR A 174 -9.67 -17.41 16.57
N ILE A 175 -10.81 -18.05 16.38
CA ILE A 175 -12.11 -17.41 16.44
C ILE A 175 -12.88 -18.12 17.55
N GLU A 176 -13.58 -17.32 18.34
CA GLU A 176 -14.32 -17.78 19.50
C GLU A 176 -15.77 -17.32 19.38
N SER A 177 -16.68 -18.28 19.51
CA SER A 177 -18.12 -18.05 19.49
C SER A 177 -18.61 -17.47 20.81
N LYS A 178 -19.86 -17.02 20.85
CA LYS A 178 -20.54 -16.57 22.07
C LYS A 178 -20.61 -17.67 23.16
N GLU A 179 -20.63 -18.93 22.73
CA GLU A 179 -20.68 -20.11 23.61
C GLU A 179 -19.30 -20.47 24.19
N GLY A 180 -18.25 -19.78 23.76
CA GLY A 180 -16.87 -20.02 24.19
C GLY A 180 -16.17 -21.13 23.40
N GLU A 181 -16.79 -21.65 22.34
CA GLU A 181 -16.13 -22.58 21.43
C GLU A 181 -15.04 -21.85 20.66
N ARG A 182 -13.82 -22.38 20.69
CA ARG A 182 -12.66 -21.79 20.04
C ARG A 182 -12.15 -22.70 18.95
N PHE A 183 -12.10 -22.18 17.73
CA PHE A 183 -11.53 -22.88 16.58
C PHE A 183 -10.32 -22.13 16.03
N LYS A 184 -9.39 -22.89 15.43
CA LYS A 184 -8.19 -22.36 14.80
C LYS A 184 -8.48 -22.11 13.33
N TYR A 185 -8.22 -20.89 12.85
CA TYR A 185 -8.34 -20.58 11.43
C TYR A 185 -7.15 -21.20 10.66
N PRO A 186 -7.36 -21.90 9.53
CA PRO A 186 -6.29 -22.65 8.86
C PRO A 186 -5.14 -21.79 8.34
N TYR A 187 -5.45 -20.61 7.79
CA TYR A 187 -4.49 -19.73 7.14
C TYR A 187 -4.10 -18.53 8.00
N LYS A 188 -2.90 -17.98 7.79
CA LYS A 188 -2.44 -16.74 8.46
C LYS A 188 -3.00 -15.49 7.76
N HIS A 189 -4.30 -15.45 7.54
CA HIS A 189 -5.00 -14.38 6.83
C HIS A 189 -5.99 -13.68 7.76
N LEU A 190 -5.59 -12.51 8.29
CA LEU A 190 -6.39 -11.75 9.26
C LEU A 190 -7.77 -11.36 8.71
N ASN A 191 -7.82 -10.88 7.46
CA ASN A 191 -9.06 -10.49 6.80
C ASN A 191 -10.03 -11.67 6.63
N GLY A 192 -9.51 -12.86 6.30
CA GLY A 192 -10.32 -14.09 6.21
C GLY A 192 -10.87 -14.50 7.57
N ALA A 193 -10.04 -14.44 8.62
CA ALA A 193 -10.49 -14.70 9.98
C ALA A 193 -11.55 -13.67 10.46
N ARG A 194 -11.46 -12.41 10.03
CA ARG A 194 -12.49 -11.37 10.27
C ARG A 194 -13.82 -11.71 9.60
N ALA A 195 -13.79 -12.11 8.34
CA ALA A 195 -14.98 -12.56 7.63
C ALA A 195 -15.62 -13.79 8.30
N MET A 196 -14.81 -14.77 8.70
CA MET A 196 -15.31 -15.96 9.39
C MET A 196 -15.83 -15.65 10.80
N ALA A 197 -15.23 -14.69 11.52
CA ALA A 197 -15.77 -14.24 12.79
C ALA A 197 -17.12 -13.50 12.62
N MET A 198 -17.29 -12.72 11.55
CA MET A 198 -18.58 -12.13 11.20
C MET A 198 -19.63 -13.21 10.95
N HIS A 199 -19.29 -14.22 10.16
CA HIS A 199 -20.13 -15.38 9.89
C HIS A 199 -20.58 -16.11 11.19
N VAL A 200 -19.64 -16.37 12.11
CA VAL A 200 -19.95 -16.96 13.42
C VAL A 200 -20.77 -16.01 14.29
N SER A 201 -20.59 -14.69 14.15
CA SER A 201 -21.34 -13.69 14.92
C SER A 201 -22.82 -13.63 14.52
N GLU A 202 -23.12 -13.90 13.24
CA GLU A 202 -24.47 -14.02 12.68
C GLU A 202 -25.11 -15.40 12.93
N GLY A 203 -24.38 -16.32 13.58
CA GLY A 203 -24.87 -17.66 13.96
C GLY A 203 -24.48 -18.79 13.02
N GLY A 204 -23.61 -18.53 12.03
CA GLY A 204 -23.03 -19.56 11.16
C GLY A 204 -22.01 -20.44 11.87
N LYS A 205 -21.74 -21.63 11.32
CA LYS A 205 -20.73 -22.56 11.82
C LYS A 205 -19.49 -22.53 10.92
N PRO A 206 -18.27 -22.66 11.47
CA PRO A 206 -17.05 -22.61 10.66
C PRO A 206 -16.97 -23.63 9.51
N PHE A 207 -17.70 -24.73 9.64
CA PHE A 207 -17.76 -25.84 8.68
C PHE A 207 -19.14 -25.96 8.01
N ASP A 208 -19.94 -24.89 7.99
CA ASP A 208 -21.09 -24.85 7.11
C ASP A 208 -20.66 -24.46 5.67
N GLU A 209 -21.59 -24.56 4.72
CA GLU A 209 -21.29 -24.35 3.29
C GLU A 209 -20.67 -22.97 3.02
N PHE A 210 -21.11 -21.94 3.76
CA PHE A 210 -20.60 -20.58 3.60
C PHE A 210 -19.26 -20.39 4.31
N GLY A 211 -19.09 -21.01 5.48
CA GLY A 211 -17.82 -21.08 6.21
C GLY A 211 -16.73 -21.76 5.37
N GLU A 212 -17.05 -22.88 4.73
CA GLU A 212 -16.17 -23.58 3.79
C GLU A 212 -15.80 -22.67 2.60
N HIS A 213 -16.75 -21.92 2.05
CA HIS A 213 -16.48 -20.93 1.01
C HIS A 213 -15.50 -19.83 1.47
N ILE A 214 -15.65 -19.28 2.69
CA ILE A 214 -14.70 -18.30 3.24
C ILE A 214 -13.29 -18.89 3.38
N VAL A 215 -13.19 -20.15 3.80
CA VAL A 215 -11.92 -20.86 3.90
C VAL A 215 -11.32 -21.09 2.52
N SER A 216 -12.12 -21.52 1.54
CA SER A 216 -11.70 -21.72 0.15
C SER A 216 -11.17 -20.44 -0.49
N LEU A 217 -11.83 -19.29 -0.28
CA LEU A 217 -11.32 -17.99 -0.73
C LEU A 217 -9.96 -17.65 -0.11
N SER A 218 -9.74 -18.03 1.16
CA SER A 218 -8.46 -17.82 1.83
C SER A 218 -7.38 -18.78 1.36
N GLU A 219 -7.75 -20.01 1.00
CA GLU A 219 -6.87 -20.99 0.38
C GLU A 219 -6.42 -20.52 -1.00
N GLU A 220 -7.36 -20.15 -1.86
CA GLU A 220 -7.10 -19.59 -3.19
C GLU A 220 -6.14 -18.40 -3.08
N LEU A 221 -6.41 -17.45 -2.18
CA LEU A 221 -5.55 -16.29 -1.97
C LEU A 221 -4.13 -16.68 -1.52
N SER A 222 -3.99 -17.73 -0.71
CA SER A 222 -2.69 -18.23 -0.26
C SER A 222 -1.89 -18.80 -1.42
N ASN A 223 -2.54 -19.63 -2.23
CA ASN A 223 -1.95 -20.31 -3.38
C ASN A 223 -1.57 -19.31 -4.49
N LEU A 224 -2.45 -18.37 -4.84
CA LEU A 224 -2.13 -17.31 -5.81
C LEU A 224 -0.97 -16.42 -5.34
N LYS A 225 -0.84 -16.16 -4.03
CA LYS A 225 0.32 -15.43 -3.48
C LYS A 225 1.61 -16.24 -3.54
N LYS A 226 1.57 -17.56 -3.32
CA LYS A 226 2.73 -18.45 -3.50
C LYS A 226 3.19 -18.41 -4.95
N PHE A 227 2.28 -18.57 -5.91
CA PHE A 227 2.58 -18.46 -7.34
C PHE A 227 3.22 -17.12 -7.69
N LYS A 228 2.58 -16.01 -7.29
CA LYS A 228 3.14 -14.67 -7.52
C LYS A 228 4.56 -14.52 -6.97
N ARG A 229 4.82 -15.02 -5.77
CA ARG A 229 6.16 -14.96 -5.14
C ARG A 229 7.17 -15.81 -5.91
N TYR A 230 6.77 -16.98 -6.40
CA TYR A 230 7.61 -17.86 -7.21
C TYR A 230 7.97 -17.22 -8.56
N MET A 231 6.97 -16.74 -9.29
CA MET A 231 7.16 -16.07 -10.59
C MET A 231 8.08 -14.84 -10.49
N ASN A 232 7.92 -14.03 -9.43
CA ASN A 232 8.77 -12.87 -9.21
C ASN A 232 10.24 -13.21 -8.89
N ARG A 233 10.52 -14.42 -8.39
CA ARG A 233 11.88 -14.86 -8.04
C ARG A 233 12.58 -15.56 -9.20
N ASN A 234 11.82 -16.28 -10.03
CA ASN A 234 12.33 -17.09 -11.13
C ASN A 234 12.01 -16.42 -12.48
N ALA A 235 12.71 -15.31 -12.77
CA ALA A 235 12.48 -14.50 -13.97
C ALA A 235 12.65 -15.24 -15.30
N VAL A 236 13.43 -16.33 -15.33
CA VAL A 236 13.74 -17.12 -16.54
C VAL A 236 12.54 -17.95 -17.02
N MET A 237 11.55 -18.20 -16.16
CA MET A 237 10.34 -18.97 -16.47
C MET A 237 9.13 -18.07 -16.79
N ALA A 238 9.34 -16.75 -16.85
CA ALA A 238 8.27 -15.75 -16.89
C ALA A 238 7.79 -15.43 -18.30
N GLU A 239 8.48 -15.80 -19.38
CA GLU A 239 8.07 -15.39 -20.74
C GLU A 239 6.77 -16.05 -21.21
N SER A 240 6.61 -17.37 -21.02
CA SER A 240 5.37 -18.07 -21.39
C SER A 240 4.20 -17.80 -20.44
N LEU A 241 4.49 -17.41 -19.19
CA LEU A 241 3.49 -17.19 -18.15
C LEU A 241 3.23 -15.72 -17.82
N ALA A 242 3.91 -14.79 -18.51
CA ALA A 242 3.80 -13.35 -18.27
C ALA A 242 2.36 -12.85 -18.44
N GLU A 243 1.65 -13.37 -19.44
CA GLU A 243 0.26 -13.00 -19.75
C GLU A 243 -0.67 -13.41 -18.59
N TYR A 244 -0.47 -14.61 -18.03
CA TYR A 244 -1.28 -15.12 -16.91
C TYR A 244 -0.96 -14.47 -15.56
N VAL A 245 0.24 -13.91 -15.37
CA VAL A 245 0.59 -13.15 -14.16
C VAL A 245 -0.32 -11.93 -14.00
N GLY A 246 -0.75 -11.30 -15.11
CA GLY A 246 -1.74 -10.22 -15.10
C GLY A 246 -3.07 -10.66 -14.50
N ILE A 247 -3.62 -11.75 -15.04
CA ILE A 247 -4.90 -12.36 -14.61
C ILE A 247 -4.84 -12.76 -13.13
N VAL A 248 -3.76 -13.43 -12.70
CA VAL A 248 -3.59 -13.84 -11.30
C VAL A 248 -3.55 -12.61 -10.36
N ASN A 249 -2.90 -11.52 -10.77
CA ASN A 249 -2.85 -10.31 -9.97
C ASN A 249 -4.23 -9.65 -9.82
N GLU A 250 -5.02 -9.62 -10.89
CA GLU A 250 -6.40 -9.14 -10.86
C GLU A 250 -7.27 -9.98 -9.92
N ARG A 251 -7.21 -11.31 -10.06
CA ARG A 251 -7.94 -12.22 -9.18
C ARG A 251 -7.55 -12.04 -7.72
N ILE A 252 -6.27 -11.89 -7.39
CA ILE A 252 -5.81 -11.59 -6.02
C ILE A 252 -6.49 -10.34 -5.47
N GLN A 253 -6.67 -9.29 -6.28
CA GLN A 253 -7.35 -8.07 -5.85
C GLN A 253 -8.85 -8.30 -5.65
N THR A 254 -9.50 -9.03 -6.55
CA THR A 254 -10.93 -9.38 -6.45
C THR A 254 -11.20 -10.21 -5.20
N VAL A 255 -10.43 -11.27 -4.96
CA VAL A 255 -10.55 -12.11 -3.76
C VAL A 255 -10.30 -11.30 -2.48
N LYS A 256 -9.34 -10.38 -2.47
CA LYS A 256 -9.16 -9.47 -1.32
C LYS A 256 -10.38 -8.59 -1.07
N LYS A 257 -10.93 -7.97 -2.13
CA LYS A 257 -12.12 -7.11 -2.03
C LYS A 257 -13.35 -7.88 -1.54
N THR A 258 -13.54 -9.11 -2.02
CA THR A 258 -14.65 -9.96 -1.56
C THR A 258 -14.51 -10.29 -0.06
N ILE A 259 -13.33 -10.74 0.39
CA ILE A 259 -13.07 -11.04 1.81
C ILE A 259 -13.22 -9.78 2.68
N GLU A 260 -12.75 -8.62 2.22
CA GLU A 260 -12.92 -7.34 2.93
C GLU A 260 -14.40 -6.92 3.00
N GLY A 261 -15.17 -7.17 1.94
CA GLY A 261 -16.61 -6.97 1.90
C GLY A 261 -17.34 -7.81 2.95
N LEU A 262 -17.00 -9.10 3.05
CA LEU A 262 -17.60 -10.06 3.98
C LEU A 262 -17.40 -9.71 5.47
N GLN A 263 -16.49 -8.80 5.80
CA GLN A 263 -16.33 -8.31 7.17
C GLN A 263 -17.47 -7.38 7.60
N LYS A 264 -18.25 -6.85 6.66
CA LYS A 264 -19.34 -5.91 6.93
C LYS A 264 -20.66 -6.68 6.97
N GLU A 265 -21.44 -6.49 8.02
CA GLU A 265 -22.72 -7.17 8.24
C GLU A 265 -23.68 -7.04 7.05
N ALA A 266 -23.83 -5.83 6.49
CA ALA A 266 -24.74 -5.59 5.36
C ALA A 266 -24.36 -6.38 4.10
N VAL A 267 -23.06 -6.42 3.76
CA VAL A 267 -22.55 -7.14 2.58
C VAL A 267 -22.59 -8.64 2.83
N TYR A 268 -22.25 -9.06 4.04
CA TYR A 268 -22.33 -10.46 4.44
C TYR A 268 -23.75 -11.00 4.25
N LYS A 269 -24.79 -10.32 4.75
CA LYS A 269 -26.20 -10.74 4.59
C LYS A 269 -26.60 -10.91 3.14
N THR A 270 -26.27 -9.93 2.29
CA THR A 270 -26.55 -10.02 0.86
C THR A 270 -25.80 -11.16 0.17
N MET A 271 -24.56 -11.45 0.59
CA MET A 271 -23.76 -12.53 0.01
C MET A 271 -24.20 -13.90 0.50
N SER A 272 -24.61 -14.02 1.76
CA SER A 272 -25.11 -15.28 2.33
C SER A 272 -26.48 -15.65 1.77
N GLU A 273 -27.35 -14.67 1.48
CA GLU A 273 -28.67 -14.91 0.90
C GLU A 273 -28.61 -15.34 -0.57
N ASN A 274 -27.63 -14.80 -1.32
CA ASN A 274 -27.42 -15.12 -2.74
C ASN A 274 -26.38 -16.24 -2.95
N PHE A 275 -25.96 -16.94 -1.90
CA PHE A 275 -24.95 -17.97 -2.02
C PHE A 275 -25.55 -19.24 -2.61
N GLU A 276 -25.08 -19.62 -3.80
CA GLU A 276 -25.34 -20.92 -4.40
C GLU A 276 -24.02 -21.71 -4.48
N LYS A 277 -24.08 -22.99 -4.10
CA LYS A 277 -22.91 -23.87 -4.12
C LYS A 277 -22.50 -24.16 -5.56
N VAL A 278 -21.42 -23.55 -6.02
CA VAL A 278 -20.74 -23.98 -7.23
C VAL A 278 -19.97 -25.26 -6.91
N THR A 279 -20.40 -26.38 -7.47
CA THR A 279 -19.68 -27.66 -7.38
C THR A 279 -18.34 -27.53 -8.11
N LEU A 280 -17.25 -27.86 -7.41
CA LEU A 280 -15.92 -27.93 -7.99
C LEU A 280 -15.89 -29.09 -9.00
N GLU A 281 -15.74 -28.77 -10.28
CA GLU A 281 -15.40 -29.75 -11.31
C GLU A 281 -13.89 -30.01 -11.21
N GLU A 282 -13.51 -31.29 -11.04
CA GLU A 282 -12.11 -31.68 -10.89
C GLU A 282 -11.38 -31.49 -12.23
N VAL A 283 -10.19 -30.89 -12.15
CA VAL A 283 -9.34 -30.61 -13.30
C VAL A 283 -8.90 -31.92 -13.95
N PRO A 284 -9.08 -32.11 -15.28
CA PRO A 284 -8.53 -33.27 -15.99
C PRO A 284 -7.00 -33.36 -15.82
N GLU A 285 -6.51 -34.55 -15.43
CA GLU A 285 -5.09 -34.79 -15.10
C GLU A 285 -4.13 -34.45 -16.26
N ASP A 286 -4.59 -34.61 -17.51
CA ASP A 286 -3.80 -34.41 -18.74
C ASP A 286 -3.34 -32.96 -18.95
N VAL A 287 -4.08 -31.97 -18.44
CA VAL A 287 -3.69 -30.55 -18.53
C VAL A 287 -2.69 -30.19 -17.43
N ALA A 288 -2.76 -30.85 -16.27
CA ALA A 288 -1.80 -30.62 -15.19
C ALA A 288 -0.39 -31.12 -15.57
N GLU A 289 -0.27 -32.24 -16.28
CA GLU A 289 1.01 -32.81 -16.71
C GLU A 289 1.76 -31.90 -17.71
N ASN A 290 1.07 -31.35 -18.71
CA ASN A 290 1.67 -30.45 -19.69
C ASN A 290 2.21 -29.13 -19.08
N TRP A 291 1.54 -28.61 -18.04
CA TRP A 291 2.01 -27.43 -17.30
C TRP A 291 3.21 -27.75 -16.42
N ILE A 292 3.22 -28.94 -15.81
CA ILE A 292 4.36 -29.46 -15.07
C ILE A 292 5.56 -29.59 -16.02
N ASP A 293 5.38 -30.08 -17.24
CA ASP A 293 6.46 -30.24 -18.22
C ASP A 293 7.03 -28.91 -18.73
N GLN A 294 6.19 -27.89 -18.96
CA GLN A 294 6.65 -26.53 -19.26
C GLN A 294 7.38 -25.87 -18.07
N LEU A 295 7.01 -26.22 -16.83
CA LEU A 295 7.57 -25.66 -15.60
C LEU A 295 8.75 -26.48 -15.01
N THR A 296 9.06 -27.66 -15.54
CA THR A 296 10.08 -28.59 -15.00
C THR A 296 11.44 -28.52 -15.71
N ILE A 297 11.70 -27.52 -16.56
CA ILE A 297 12.92 -27.51 -17.39
C ILE A 297 14.25 -27.49 -16.59
N ARG A 298 14.27 -27.32 -15.25
CA ARG A 298 15.41 -27.86 -14.45
C ARG A 298 15.26 -28.00 -12.92
N GLN A 299 14.27 -27.41 -12.25
CA GLN A 299 14.04 -27.59 -10.80
C GLN A 299 12.61 -27.20 -10.44
N PHE A 300 11.69 -28.16 -10.51
CA PHE A 300 10.30 -27.95 -10.09
C PHE A 300 10.19 -28.01 -8.56
N ASN A 301 9.50 -27.04 -7.98
CA ASN A 301 9.13 -27.10 -6.56
C ASN A 301 7.76 -27.79 -6.43
N GLU A 302 7.72 -28.99 -5.85
CA GLU A 302 6.49 -29.77 -5.61
C GLU A 302 5.41 -28.99 -4.87
N GLU A 303 5.78 -27.98 -4.07
CA GLU A 303 4.84 -27.12 -3.33
C GLU A 303 3.95 -26.24 -4.23
N LEU A 304 4.25 -26.12 -5.53
CA LEU A 304 3.42 -25.41 -6.49
C LEU A 304 2.33 -26.27 -7.12
N LYS A 305 2.38 -27.60 -6.94
CA LYS A 305 1.41 -28.52 -7.53
C LYS A 305 -0.01 -28.18 -7.08
N ASP A 306 -0.19 -27.86 -5.79
CA ASP A 306 -1.47 -27.47 -5.19
C ASP A 306 -2.03 -26.14 -5.73
N VAL A 307 -1.22 -25.37 -6.46
CA VAL A 307 -1.62 -24.06 -6.98
C VAL A 307 -2.19 -24.14 -8.40
N PHE A 308 -1.82 -25.18 -9.16
CA PHE A 308 -2.25 -25.34 -10.55
C PHE A 308 -3.75 -25.45 -10.76
N PRO A 309 -4.54 -26.17 -9.94
CA PRO A 309 -5.98 -26.22 -10.15
C PRO A 309 -6.64 -24.84 -10.13
N TYR A 310 -6.16 -23.96 -9.24
CA TYR A 310 -6.65 -22.59 -9.13
C TYR A 310 -6.24 -21.73 -10.33
N ILE A 311 -5.00 -21.86 -10.81
CA ILE A 311 -4.52 -21.12 -11.99
C ILE A 311 -5.26 -21.57 -13.25
N TYR A 312 -5.36 -22.88 -13.45
CA TYR A 312 -6.06 -23.45 -14.59
C TYR A 312 -7.52 -22.96 -14.65
N ARG A 313 -8.25 -23.01 -13.53
CA ARG A 313 -9.62 -22.48 -13.47
C ARG A 313 -9.70 -21.01 -13.87
N LEU A 314 -8.77 -20.18 -13.38
CA LEU A 314 -8.75 -18.76 -13.72
C LEU A 314 -8.49 -18.52 -15.21
N ILE A 315 -7.59 -19.29 -15.80
CA ILE A 315 -7.27 -19.17 -17.22
C ILE A 315 -8.45 -19.65 -18.05
N ALA A 316 -9.02 -20.81 -17.73
CA ALA A 316 -10.21 -21.34 -18.39
C ALA A 316 -11.41 -20.38 -18.28
N GLU A 317 -11.62 -19.74 -17.14
CA GLU A 317 -12.66 -18.72 -16.97
C GLU A 317 -12.43 -17.50 -17.87
N HIS A 318 -11.18 -17.04 -17.97
CA HIS A 318 -10.82 -15.88 -18.79
C HIS A 318 -10.84 -16.18 -20.30
N THR A 319 -10.33 -17.32 -20.74
CA THR A 319 -10.35 -17.72 -22.16
C THR A 319 -11.79 -17.99 -22.62
N LYS A 320 -12.60 -18.66 -21.80
CA LYS A 320 -14.04 -18.86 -22.06
C LYS A 320 -14.82 -17.54 -22.13
N ALA A 321 -14.41 -16.53 -21.35
CA ALA A 321 -15.02 -15.19 -21.43
C ALA A 321 -14.60 -14.42 -22.70
N GLU A 322 -13.40 -14.65 -23.23
CA GLU A 322 -12.95 -14.08 -24.51
C GLU A 322 -13.60 -14.75 -25.72
N GLU A 323 -13.90 -16.05 -25.67
CA GLU A 323 -14.63 -16.75 -26.73
C GLU A 323 -16.11 -16.33 -26.82
N LEU A 324 -16.70 -15.85 -25.73
CA LEU A 324 -18.09 -15.33 -25.68
C LEU A 324 -18.23 -13.88 -26.19
N ASN A 325 -17.22 -13.33 -26.87
CA ASN A 325 -17.13 -11.90 -27.17
C ASN A 325 -17.82 -11.52 -28.51
N PHE A 326 -18.69 -10.50 -28.41
CA PHE A 326 -19.43 -9.73 -29.43
C PHE A 326 -20.24 -10.44 -30.53
N GLU A 327 -19.73 -11.47 -31.22
CA GLU A 327 -20.47 -12.11 -32.32
C GLU A 327 -21.65 -12.97 -31.83
N ASP A 328 -21.52 -13.60 -30.66
CA ASP A 328 -22.57 -14.42 -30.03
C ASP A 328 -23.75 -13.61 -29.47
N LEU A 329 -23.54 -12.32 -29.18
CA LEU A 329 -24.61 -11.41 -28.72
C LEU A 329 -25.35 -10.72 -29.87
N VAL A 330 -24.81 -10.77 -31.10
CA VAL A 330 -25.37 -10.08 -32.27
C VAL A 330 -26.32 -10.97 -33.07
N ASN A 331 -26.47 -12.25 -32.72
CA ASN A 331 -27.42 -13.14 -33.36
C ASN A 331 -28.59 -13.52 -32.42
N PRO A 332 -29.73 -12.81 -32.48
CA PRO A 332 -30.85 -13.00 -31.56
C PRO A 332 -31.77 -14.18 -31.90
N GLU A 333 -31.38 -15.05 -32.83
CA GLU A 333 -32.12 -16.27 -33.11
C GLU A 333 -31.31 -17.48 -32.64
N LEU A 334 -31.59 -17.91 -31.41
CA LEU A 334 -31.89 -19.30 -31.04
C LEU A 334 -31.94 -19.43 -29.50
N ASP A 335 -33.12 -19.19 -28.94
CA ASP A 335 -33.46 -19.69 -27.61
C ASP A 335 -33.77 -21.20 -27.68
N THR A 336 -33.54 -21.88 -26.55
CA THR A 336 -33.88 -23.28 -26.18
C THR A 336 -32.83 -24.36 -26.52
N ASP A 337 -31.98 -24.73 -25.55
CA ASP A 337 -32.13 -25.95 -24.73
C ASP A 337 -30.87 -26.23 -23.87
N SER A 338 -31.07 -26.64 -22.62
CA SER A 338 -30.03 -26.83 -21.59
C SER A 338 -29.08 -28.01 -21.83
N GLN A 339 -29.22 -28.74 -22.95
CA GLN A 339 -28.34 -29.86 -23.34
C GLN A 339 -27.21 -29.45 -24.29
N THR A 340 -27.34 -28.32 -25.00
CA THR A 340 -26.34 -27.89 -25.99
C THR A 340 -25.14 -27.16 -25.40
N LYS A 341 -25.21 -26.68 -24.14
CA LYS A 341 -24.05 -26.05 -23.47
C LYS A 341 -22.96 -27.07 -23.14
N THR A 342 -23.32 -28.27 -22.70
CA THR A 342 -22.36 -29.31 -22.30
C THR A 342 -21.63 -29.91 -23.51
N GLU A 343 -22.32 -30.15 -24.62
CA GLU A 343 -21.69 -30.64 -25.85
C GLU A 343 -20.83 -29.57 -26.56
N LYS A 344 -21.19 -28.29 -26.46
CA LYS A 344 -20.37 -27.19 -27.01
C LYS A 344 -19.09 -26.94 -26.21
N VAL A 345 -19.13 -27.13 -24.88
CA VAL A 345 -17.95 -27.03 -24.01
C VAL A 345 -16.94 -28.15 -24.32
N ASN A 346 -17.39 -29.40 -24.41
CA ASN A 346 -16.51 -30.53 -24.73
C ASN A 346 -15.87 -30.40 -26.13
N ARG A 347 -16.62 -29.87 -27.09
CA ARG A 347 -16.11 -29.63 -28.46
C ARG A 347 -15.12 -28.47 -28.55
N ALA A 348 -15.31 -27.42 -27.74
CA ALA A 348 -14.39 -26.30 -27.64
C ALA A 348 -13.07 -26.74 -26.99
N GLU A 349 -13.13 -27.54 -25.93
CA GLU A 349 -11.96 -28.14 -25.28
C GLU A 349 -11.17 -29.09 -26.20
N GLU A 350 -11.86 -29.96 -26.96
CA GLU A 350 -11.21 -30.81 -27.98
C GLU A 350 -10.57 -29.97 -29.11
N SER A 351 -11.22 -28.88 -29.52
CA SER A 351 -10.68 -28.01 -30.58
C SER A 351 -9.46 -27.23 -30.12
N PHE A 352 -9.48 -26.70 -28.89
CA PHE A 352 -8.36 -26.00 -28.28
C PHE A 352 -7.16 -26.93 -28.04
N ALA A 353 -7.41 -28.15 -27.56
CA ALA A 353 -6.38 -29.18 -27.41
C ALA A 353 -5.74 -29.53 -28.77
N SER A 354 -6.55 -29.65 -29.84
CA SER A 354 -6.03 -29.97 -31.17
C SER A 354 -5.26 -28.83 -31.84
N GLU A 355 -5.64 -27.57 -31.60
CA GLU A 355 -4.96 -26.38 -32.12
C GLU A 355 -3.62 -26.17 -31.38
N LEU A 356 -3.60 -26.42 -30.07
CA LEU A 356 -2.41 -26.38 -29.23
C LEU A 356 -1.44 -27.52 -29.59
N GLU A 357 -1.94 -28.73 -29.86
CA GLU A 357 -1.14 -29.87 -30.33
C GLU A 357 -0.54 -29.61 -31.72
N LYS A 358 -1.26 -28.90 -32.61
CA LYS A 358 -0.72 -28.44 -33.91
C LYS A 358 0.39 -27.39 -33.77
N MET A 359 0.24 -26.46 -32.83
CA MET A 359 1.30 -25.47 -32.53
C MET A 359 2.51 -26.10 -31.84
N MET A 360 2.31 -27.17 -31.07
CA MET A 360 3.38 -27.92 -30.36
C MET A 360 4.07 -28.97 -31.24
N GLY A 361 3.35 -29.54 -32.21
CA GLY A 361 3.90 -30.43 -33.25
C GLY A 361 4.95 -29.75 -34.13
N GLN A 362 4.87 -28.42 -34.26
CA GLN A 362 5.83 -27.62 -35.01
C GLN A 362 7.19 -27.47 -34.30
N PHE A 363 7.30 -27.90 -33.03
CA PHE A 363 8.52 -27.85 -32.22
C PHE A 363 9.04 -29.22 -31.77
N SER A 364 8.38 -30.33 -32.14
CA SER A 364 8.65 -31.67 -31.59
C SER A 364 9.10 -32.75 -32.59
N GLU A 365 9.44 -32.42 -33.84
CA GLU A 365 10.13 -33.40 -34.70
C GLU A 365 11.63 -33.50 -34.34
N GLU A 366 11.97 -34.54 -33.57
CA GLU A 366 13.33 -35.04 -33.33
C GLU A 366 13.95 -35.71 -34.60
N PRO A 367 15.18 -36.27 -34.57
CA PRO A 367 16.46 -35.61 -34.40
C PRO A 367 17.43 -36.07 -35.52
N THR A 368 17.81 -35.24 -36.50
CA THR A 368 18.97 -35.59 -37.36
C THR A 368 19.63 -34.36 -37.99
N ASP A 369 20.93 -34.25 -37.71
CA ASP A 369 22.04 -33.63 -38.46
C ASP A 369 21.81 -32.34 -39.28
N ASP A 370 22.62 -31.35 -38.92
CA ASP A 370 22.99 -30.15 -39.66
C ASP A 370 21.87 -29.18 -40.05
N VAL A 371 21.34 -28.45 -39.06
CA VAL A 371 20.61 -27.19 -39.33
C VAL A 371 21.39 -26.01 -38.75
N VAL A 372 21.99 -25.25 -39.67
CA VAL A 372 22.55 -23.92 -39.41
C VAL A 372 21.41 -22.98 -39.01
N ILE A 373 21.21 -22.81 -37.70
CA ILE A 373 20.33 -21.79 -37.15
C ILE A 373 20.93 -20.42 -37.50
N LYS A 374 20.20 -19.62 -38.28
CA LYS A 374 20.57 -18.22 -38.55
C LYS A 374 20.45 -17.43 -37.25
N LYS A 375 21.61 -17.03 -36.73
CA LYS A 375 21.91 -16.31 -35.49
C LYS A 375 21.24 -14.92 -35.31
N SER A 376 20.28 -14.53 -36.14
CA SER A 376 19.90 -13.12 -36.34
C SER A 376 18.70 -12.59 -35.54
N GLU A 377 18.18 -13.31 -34.53
CA GLU A 377 16.96 -12.87 -33.81
C GLU A 377 17.12 -12.69 -32.29
N LEU A 378 18.30 -12.93 -31.71
CA LEU A 378 18.55 -12.58 -30.30
C LEU A 378 18.97 -11.10 -30.17
N PRO A 379 18.51 -10.34 -29.16
CA PRO A 379 19.01 -8.98 -28.91
C PRO A 379 20.51 -9.00 -28.61
N PHE A 380 21.27 -8.01 -29.10
CA PHE A 380 22.73 -7.98 -29.01
C PHE A 380 23.27 -8.07 -27.56
N THR A 381 22.49 -7.63 -26.58
CA THR A 381 22.80 -7.73 -25.14
C THR A 381 22.85 -9.16 -24.64
N GLU A 382 21.99 -10.05 -25.15
CA GLU A 382 22.02 -11.48 -24.81
C GLU A 382 23.21 -12.18 -25.43
N VAL A 383 23.61 -11.77 -26.63
CA VAL A 383 24.84 -12.26 -27.26
C VAL A 383 26.07 -11.90 -26.40
N ILE A 384 26.13 -10.67 -25.85
CA ILE A 384 27.19 -10.29 -24.91
C ILE A 384 27.15 -11.17 -23.65
N LEU A 385 25.98 -11.33 -23.03
CA LEU A 385 25.83 -12.10 -21.79
C LEU A 385 26.15 -13.59 -21.97
N SER A 386 25.86 -14.16 -23.15
CA SER A 386 26.18 -15.56 -23.48
C SER A 386 27.69 -15.84 -23.56
N HIS A 387 28.48 -14.80 -23.84
CA HIS A 387 29.93 -14.88 -23.89
C HIS A 387 30.61 -14.47 -22.58
N TYR A 388 29.85 -14.03 -21.58
CA TYR A 388 30.37 -13.61 -20.29
C TYR A 388 30.35 -14.76 -19.29
N ASP A 389 31.51 -15.07 -18.73
CA ASP A 389 31.63 -16.02 -17.64
C ASP A 389 31.39 -15.30 -16.31
N ARG A 390 30.29 -15.67 -15.64
CA ARG A 390 29.84 -15.05 -14.40
C ARG A 390 30.61 -15.54 -13.18
N GLU A 391 31.31 -16.66 -13.27
CA GLU A 391 32.11 -17.18 -12.16
C GLU A 391 33.46 -16.48 -12.10
N THR A 392 34.06 -16.21 -13.27
CA THR A 392 35.36 -15.54 -13.37
C THR A 392 35.26 -14.03 -13.61
N GLY A 393 34.06 -13.53 -13.91
CA GLY A 393 33.81 -12.13 -14.19
C GLY A 393 34.43 -11.62 -15.48
N SER A 394 34.70 -12.52 -16.43
CA SER A 394 35.49 -12.21 -17.62
C SER A 394 34.90 -12.81 -18.90
N PHE A 395 35.34 -12.32 -20.06
CA PHE A 395 35.01 -12.93 -21.35
C PHE A 395 36.10 -13.95 -21.72
N PRO A 396 35.83 -15.27 -21.79
CA PRO A 396 36.86 -16.28 -22.06
C PRO A 396 37.59 -16.10 -23.39
N LYS A 397 36.95 -15.44 -24.37
CA LYS A 397 37.52 -15.11 -25.68
C LYS A 397 37.97 -13.64 -25.81
N GLY A 398 37.85 -12.86 -24.73
CA GLY A 398 38.15 -11.43 -24.69
C GLY A 398 37.00 -10.54 -25.21
N GLU A 399 36.92 -9.32 -24.69
CA GLU A 399 35.88 -8.32 -25.03
C GLU A 399 35.89 -7.94 -26.53
N THR A 400 37.07 -7.90 -27.14
CA THR A 400 37.24 -7.59 -28.57
C THR A 400 36.60 -8.64 -29.46
N ALA A 401 36.69 -9.93 -29.11
CA ALA A 401 36.06 -11.02 -29.87
C ALA A 401 34.52 -10.94 -29.83
N VAL A 402 33.96 -10.50 -28.70
CA VAL A 402 32.51 -10.27 -28.54
C VAL A 402 32.06 -9.08 -29.38
N LEU A 403 32.81 -7.97 -29.37
CA LEU A 403 32.51 -6.80 -30.21
C LEU A 403 32.61 -7.09 -31.70
N THR A 404 33.60 -7.87 -32.15
CA THR A 404 33.70 -8.32 -33.56
C THR A 404 32.54 -9.22 -33.96
N THR A 405 32.04 -10.03 -33.03
CA THR A 405 30.85 -10.86 -33.25
C THR A 405 29.60 -10.00 -33.43
N ILE A 406 29.47 -8.93 -32.64
CA ILE A 406 28.33 -8.00 -32.72
C ILE A 406 28.41 -7.12 -33.97
N GLU A 407 29.60 -6.67 -34.35
CA GLU A 407 29.84 -5.95 -35.60
C GLU A 407 29.40 -6.78 -36.81
N LYS A 408 29.73 -8.08 -36.81
CA LYS A 408 29.34 -9.02 -37.88
C LYS A 408 27.84 -9.31 -37.92
N ASP A 409 27.20 -9.48 -36.76
CA ASP A 409 25.82 -9.96 -36.66
C ASP A 409 24.77 -8.82 -36.63
N PHE A 410 25.14 -7.64 -36.10
CA PHE A 410 24.23 -6.50 -35.90
C PHE A 410 24.70 -5.19 -36.57
N GLY A 411 25.97 -5.10 -36.98
CA GLY A 411 26.56 -3.96 -37.66
C GLY A 411 27.19 -2.91 -36.75
N ASP A 412 28.05 -2.06 -37.33
CA ASP A 412 28.93 -1.10 -36.64
C ASP A 412 28.22 -0.17 -35.65
N LYS A 413 26.95 0.14 -35.92
CA LYS A 413 26.11 1.00 -35.07
C LYS A 413 25.93 0.47 -33.63
N TYR A 414 26.12 -0.83 -33.41
CA TYR A 414 25.99 -1.45 -32.08
C TYR A 414 27.32 -1.62 -31.34
N ILE A 415 28.47 -1.27 -31.94
CA ILE A 415 29.78 -1.37 -31.27
C ILE A 415 29.86 -0.45 -30.05
N VAL A 416 29.42 0.81 -30.20
CA VAL A 416 29.49 1.82 -29.12
C VAL A 416 28.56 1.45 -27.94
N PRO A 417 27.26 1.12 -28.17
CA PRO A 417 26.40 0.60 -27.10
C PRO A 417 26.94 -0.67 -26.42
N SER A 418 27.54 -1.58 -27.19
CA SER A 418 28.08 -2.84 -26.66
C SER A 418 29.27 -2.62 -25.74
N LYS A 419 30.17 -1.67 -26.07
CA LYS A 419 31.27 -1.26 -25.19
C LYS A 419 30.77 -0.71 -23.85
N GLN A 420 29.77 0.18 -23.91
CA GLN A 420 29.17 0.74 -22.69
C GLN A 420 28.47 -0.32 -21.84
N PHE A 421 27.87 -1.33 -22.47
CA PHE A 421 27.23 -2.43 -21.78
C PHE A 421 28.27 -3.34 -21.09
N ILE A 422 29.34 -3.72 -21.79
CA ILE A 422 30.46 -4.49 -21.24
C ILE A 422 31.10 -3.76 -20.04
N GLU A 423 31.32 -2.45 -20.15
CA GLU A 423 31.90 -1.64 -19.07
C GLU A 423 31.03 -1.64 -17.81
N ARG A 424 29.71 -1.43 -17.95
CA ARG A 424 28.76 -1.49 -16.82
C ARG A 424 28.72 -2.88 -16.20
N LEU A 425 28.82 -3.91 -17.02
CA LEU A 425 28.76 -5.29 -16.59
C LEU A 425 29.98 -5.63 -15.70
N ASN A 426 31.18 -5.23 -16.11
CA ASN A 426 32.40 -5.38 -15.28
C ASN A 426 32.29 -4.59 -13.96
N GLN A 427 31.81 -3.33 -13.99
CA GLN A 427 31.60 -2.53 -12.77
C GLN A 427 30.62 -3.19 -11.79
N THR A 428 29.59 -3.85 -12.31
CA THR A 428 28.58 -4.54 -11.47
C THR A 428 29.19 -5.78 -10.80
N PHE A 429 30.05 -6.51 -11.51
CA PHE A 429 30.78 -7.65 -10.97
C PHE A 429 31.81 -7.24 -9.91
N GLU A 430 32.57 -6.17 -10.14
CA GLU A 430 33.52 -5.60 -9.16
C GLU A 430 32.81 -5.18 -7.88
N ASN A 431 31.68 -4.47 -8.00
CA ASN A 431 30.87 -4.09 -6.84
C ASN A 431 30.41 -5.33 -6.07
N PHE A 432 29.88 -6.36 -6.76
CA PHE A 432 29.42 -7.58 -6.13
C PHE A 432 30.53 -8.31 -5.34
N ASN A 433 31.73 -8.42 -5.91
CA ASN A 433 32.86 -9.05 -5.21
C ASN A 433 33.37 -8.21 -4.04
N SER A 434 33.42 -6.88 -4.18
CA SER A 434 33.82 -5.99 -3.07
C SER A 434 32.90 -6.07 -1.86
N PHE A 435 31.61 -6.40 -2.07
CA PHE A 435 30.65 -6.62 -0.99
C PHE A 435 30.85 -7.98 -0.30
N ASN A 436 31.24 -9.02 -1.04
CA ASN A 436 31.53 -10.34 -0.45
C ASN A 436 32.84 -10.32 0.37
N ASP A 437 33.86 -9.59 -0.09
CA ASP A 437 35.12 -9.45 0.65
C ASP A 437 34.93 -8.76 2.02
N LEU A 438 33.89 -7.93 2.17
CA LEU A 438 33.53 -7.27 3.44
C LEU A 438 32.78 -8.19 4.42
N GLU A 439 32.15 -9.28 3.94
CA GLU A 439 31.49 -10.26 4.82
C GLU A 439 32.48 -11.25 5.44
N ASP A 440 33.59 -11.55 4.75
CA ASP A 440 34.61 -12.51 5.22
C ASP A 440 35.60 -11.90 6.24
N GLU A 441 35.69 -10.57 6.36
CA GLU A 441 36.58 -9.88 7.31
C GLU A 441 35.94 -9.59 8.69
N VAL A 442 34.66 -9.91 8.88
CA VAL A 442 33.98 -9.73 10.18
C VAL A 442 34.26 -10.92 11.08
N ASP A 443 35.31 -10.82 11.89
CA ASP A 443 35.60 -11.75 12.99
C ASP A 443 34.46 -11.72 14.03
N LEU A 444 33.51 -12.64 13.88
CA LEU A 444 32.34 -12.84 14.75
C LEU A 444 32.70 -13.26 16.19
N THR A 445 33.98 -13.35 16.54
CA THR A 445 34.45 -13.67 17.89
C THR A 445 34.84 -12.46 18.74
N GLN A 446 34.85 -11.25 18.17
CA GLN A 446 35.05 -10.05 18.99
C GLN A 446 33.79 -9.70 19.78
N GLU A 447 33.90 -9.72 21.11
CA GLU A 447 32.86 -9.24 22.02
C GLU A 447 32.54 -7.77 21.69
N PHE A 448 31.31 -7.52 21.25
CA PHE A 448 30.82 -6.16 21.06
C PHE A 448 30.86 -5.39 22.39
N PRO A 449 31.35 -4.13 22.39
CA PRO A 449 31.40 -3.34 23.60
C PRO A 449 29.98 -3.17 24.18
N THR A 450 29.87 -3.39 25.48
CA THR A 450 28.61 -3.23 26.21
C THR A 450 28.15 -1.78 26.19
N TYR A 451 26.84 -1.56 26.32
CA TYR A 451 26.25 -0.22 26.35
C TYR A 451 26.94 0.71 27.37
N ASP A 452 27.37 0.21 28.53
CA ASP A 452 28.10 0.98 29.53
C ASP A 452 29.52 1.37 29.07
N GLN A 453 30.19 0.58 28.23
CA GLN A 453 31.48 0.93 27.64
C GLN A 453 31.34 2.03 26.59
N VAL A 454 30.32 1.92 25.72
CA VAL A 454 30.02 2.93 24.69
C VAL A 454 29.61 4.26 25.32
N MET A 455 28.82 4.23 26.39
CA MET A 455 28.39 5.42 27.13
C MET A 455 29.47 5.98 28.07
N GLY A 456 30.43 5.14 28.50
CA GLY A 456 31.59 5.55 29.28
C GLY A 456 32.58 6.38 28.46
N GLU A 457 32.81 6.01 27.19
CA GLU A 457 33.65 6.78 26.26
C GLU A 457 32.98 8.11 25.88
N PHE A 458 31.67 8.11 25.59
CA PHE A 458 30.92 9.32 25.24
C PHE A 458 30.87 10.39 26.36
N ASN A 459 30.89 9.96 27.63
CA ASN A 459 30.87 10.87 28.78
C ASN A 459 32.27 11.38 29.17
N SER A 460 33.34 10.88 28.55
CA SER A 460 34.71 11.33 28.82
C SER A 460 35.18 12.48 27.90
N GLU A 461 34.43 12.79 26.84
CA GLU A 461 34.74 13.88 25.89
C GLU A 461 33.80 15.09 25.95
N VAL A 462 32.94 15.19 26.96
CA VAL A 462 32.14 16.40 27.18
C VAL A 462 32.56 17.08 28.49
N GLU A 463 33.65 17.86 28.42
CA GLU A 463 33.97 18.88 29.43
C GLU A 463 32.87 19.96 29.45
N TYR A 464 31.82 19.72 30.22
CA TYR A 464 30.86 20.76 30.61
C TYR A 464 31.41 21.52 31.81
N ASN A 465 32.31 22.47 31.58
CA ASN A 465 32.66 23.52 32.54
C ASN A 465 33.18 24.77 31.82
N GLN A 466 32.25 25.59 31.32
CA GLN A 466 32.28 27.06 31.43
C GLN A 466 31.00 27.65 30.83
N ILE A 467 30.57 28.77 31.40
CA ILE A 467 29.39 29.58 31.03
C ILE A 467 28.08 29.14 31.70
N VAL A 468 28.08 29.21 33.04
CA VAL A 468 26.92 29.75 33.76
C VAL A 468 27.37 31.06 34.38
N ASP A 469 27.20 32.16 33.63
CA ASP A 469 26.94 33.49 34.18
C ASP A 469 26.70 34.49 33.05
N GLY A 470 25.51 35.09 33.03
CA GLY A 470 25.26 36.36 32.34
C GLY A 470 24.62 36.31 30.95
N PHE A 471 23.34 35.92 30.85
CA PHE A 471 22.48 36.38 29.76
C PHE A 471 21.32 37.19 30.31
N ASN A 472 21.59 38.48 30.51
CA ASN A 472 20.59 39.51 30.75
C ASN A 472 20.12 40.02 29.38
N GLN A 473 18.89 39.71 28.99
CA GLN A 473 18.32 39.93 27.64
C GLN A 473 18.12 41.40 27.25
N ASP A 474 18.45 42.36 28.11
CA ASP A 474 18.17 43.78 27.89
C ASP A 474 19.30 44.55 27.16
N THR A 475 20.48 43.96 26.94
CA THR A 475 21.61 44.68 26.31
C THR A 475 21.77 44.48 24.81
N GLU A 476 21.11 43.48 24.23
CA GLU A 476 21.23 43.16 22.81
C GLU A 476 20.27 43.99 21.95
N PHE A 477 19.10 44.34 22.49
CA PHE A 477 18.14 45.22 21.84
C PHE A 477 18.62 46.68 21.75
N ASP A 478 19.38 47.16 22.74
CA ASP A 478 19.93 48.52 22.73
C ASP A 478 21.10 48.64 21.74
N ARG A 479 21.93 47.60 21.60
CA ARG A 479 22.99 47.55 20.57
C ARG A 479 22.42 47.49 19.14
N ILE A 480 21.31 46.78 18.94
CA ILE A 480 20.64 46.72 17.63
C ILE A 480 20.00 48.07 17.27
N ARG A 481 19.47 48.82 18.25
CA ARG A 481 18.97 50.19 18.04
C ARG A 481 20.07 51.19 17.71
N GLU A 482 21.23 51.07 18.36
CA GLU A 482 22.39 51.93 18.11
C GLU A 482 23.03 51.65 16.74
N LEU A 483 23.09 50.37 16.32
CA LEU A 483 23.57 49.94 15.00
C LEU A 483 22.59 50.28 13.86
N ALA A 484 21.29 50.39 14.15
CA ALA A 484 20.27 50.80 13.18
C ALA A 484 20.18 52.34 13.00
N GLY A 485 20.96 53.14 13.73
CA GLY A 485 21.05 54.59 13.55
C GLY A 485 19.76 55.36 13.85
N LEU A 486 18.86 54.81 14.67
CA LEU A 486 17.52 55.36 14.90
C LEU A 486 17.40 56.36 16.06
N ASP A 487 18.50 56.78 16.69
CA ASP A 487 18.46 57.79 17.74
C ASP A 487 18.61 59.22 17.19
N SER A 488 17.46 59.81 16.82
CA SER A 488 17.36 61.25 16.64
C SER A 488 17.46 61.96 17.99
N LYS A 489 18.64 62.53 18.29
CA LYS A 489 18.78 63.55 19.34
C LYS A 489 17.93 64.77 18.98
N LYS A 490 16.88 65.02 19.75
CA LYS A 490 16.54 66.38 20.20
C LYS A 490 16.41 66.38 21.71
N LYS A 491 17.53 66.73 22.36
CA LYS A 491 17.56 67.29 23.71
C LYS A 491 16.78 68.60 23.69
N THR A 492 15.81 68.73 24.57
CA THR A 492 15.51 70.01 25.21
C THR A 492 16.61 70.29 26.23
N SER A 493 17.52 71.18 25.84
CA SER A 493 18.22 72.25 26.57
C SER A 493 19.61 72.45 26.03
#